data_AF-H1D0X5-F1
#
_entry.id   AF-H1D0X5-F1
#
_cell.length_a   1.000
_cell.length_b   1.000
_cell.length_c   1.000
_cell.angle_alpha   90.00
_cell.angle_beta   90.00
_cell.angle_gamma   90.00
#
_symmetry.space_group_name_H-M   'P 1'
#
loop_
_entity.id
_entity.type
_entity.pdbx_description
1 polymer ?
#
loop_
_entity_poly.entity_id
_entity_poly.type
_entity_poly.pdbx_seq_one_letter_code
_entity_poly.pdbx_strand_id
1 'polypeptide(L)'
;MFGCSSFEDFIETTGGSFVTLVHPEDRCRVDKDIRDQISGSPEKLDFVNYRIVRKDGSLRRVEEFGHRVHELDGRTPLPSFPFPPL
;
A
#
# COMPACT_ATOMS: atom_id res chain seq x y z
N MET A 1 -11.02 -8.52 -1.30
CA MET A 1 -10.52 -7.12 -1.36
C MET A 1 -10.90 -6.44 -2.68
N PHE A 2 -10.42 -6.93 -3.83
CA PHE A 2 -10.58 -6.33 -5.17
C PHE A 2 -11.77 -6.86 -5.99
N GLY A 3 -12.34 -8.00 -5.61
CA GLY A 3 -13.41 -8.66 -6.37
C GLY A 3 -12.92 -9.55 -7.51
N CYS A 4 -11.62 -9.83 -7.57
CA CYS A 4 -11.01 -10.73 -8.55
C CYS A 4 -11.10 -12.20 -8.11
N SER A 5 -11.23 -13.12 -9.06
CA SER A 5 -11.37 -14.57 -8.81
C SER A 5 -10.07 -15.35 -8.92
N SER A 6 -9.03 -14.77 -9.54
CA SER A 6 -7.69 -15.37 -9.66
C SER A 6 -6.59 -14.30 -9.60
N PHE A 7 -5.34 -14.74 -9.58
CA PHE A 7 -4.19 -13.86 -9.65
C PHE A 7 -4.10 -13.15 -11.01
N GLU A 8 -4.29 -13.88 -12.11
CA GLU A 8 -4.37 -13.30 -13.45
C GLU A 8 -5.45 -12.22 -13.53
N ASP A 9 -6.64 -12.50 -12.99
CA ASP A 9 -7.75 -11.54 -12.96
C ASP A 9 -7.42 -10.29 -12.12
N PHE A 10 -6.64 -10.46 -11.06
CA PHE A 10 -6.12 -9.35 -10.27
C PHE A 10 -5.10 -8.52 -11.04
N ILE A 11 -4.16 -9.14 -11.75
CA ILE A 11 -3.18 -8.44 -12.58
C ILE A 11 -3.87 -7.68 -13.72
N GLU A 12 -4.87 -8.28 -14.38
CA GLU A 12 -5.67 -7.61 -15.42
C GLU A 12 -6.42 -6.40 -14.85
N THR A 13 -7.08 -6.57 -13.70
CA THR A 13 -7.85 -5.50 -13.05
C THR A 13 -6.96 -4.34 -12.59
N THR A 14 -5.76 -4.65 -12.10
CA THR A 14 -4.87 -3.66 -11.47
C THR A 14 -3.76 -3.19 -12.40
N GLY A 15 -3.57 -3.79 -13.57
CA GLY A 15 -2.41 -3.53 -14.43
C GLY A 15 -1.07 -3.93 -13.82
N GLY A 16 -1.06 -4.68 -12.71
CA GLY A 16 0.15 -5.15 -12.02
C GLY A 16 0.98 -4.06 -11.35
N SER A 17 0.49 -2.82 -11.24
CA SER A 17 1.19 -1.71 -10.60
C SER A 17 0.37 -1.12 -9.46
N PHE A 18 1.08 -0.68 -8.42
CA PHE A 18 0.45 0.00 -7.28
C PHE A 18 -0.25 1.30 -7.71
N VAL A 19 0.33 2.05 -8.65
CA VAL A 19 -0.24 3.33 -9.11
C VAL A 19 -1.59 3.14 -9.79
N THR A 20 -1.74 2.06 -10.56
CA THR A 20 -2.98 1.72 -11.27
C THR A 20 -4.05 1.16 -10.34
N LEU A 21 -3.63 0.54 -9.22
CA LEU A 21 -4.50 0.10 -8.14
C LEU A 21 -5.13 1.27 -7.35
N VAL A 22 -4.41 2.39 -7.21
CA VAL A 22 -4.89 3.60 -6.54
C VAL A 22 -5.82 4.40 -7.44
N HIS A 23 -6.94 4.89 -6.86
CA HIS A 23 -7.90 5.75 -7.53
C HIS A 23 -7.20 6.97 -8.18
N PRO A 24 -7.52 7.34 -9.44
CA PRO A 24 -6.80 8.37 -10.17
C PRO A 24 -6.59 9.69 -9.42
N GLU A 25 -7.60 10.15 -8.69
CA GLU A 25 -7.54 11.38 -7.88
C GLU A 25 -6.59 11.27 -6.68
N ASP A 26 -6.38 10.07 -6.15
CA ASP A 26 -5.55 9.85 -4.97
C ASP A 26 -4.07 9.66 -5.35
N ARG A 27 -3.77 9.32 -6.61
CA ARG A 27 -2.42 8.93 -7.07
C ARG A 27 -1.35 9.96 -6.71
N CYS A 28 -1.59 11.24 -7.01
CA CYS A 28 -0.61 12.30 -6.76
C CYS A 28 -0.33 12.48 -5.26
N ARG A 29 -1.38 12.42 -4.43
CA ARG A 29 -1.23 12.53 -2.98
C ARG A 29 -0.49 11.32 -2.41
N VAL A 30 -0.91 10.11 -2.78
CA VAL A 30 -0.30 8.85 -2.30
C VAL A 30 1.18 8.76 -2.69
N ASP A 31 1.50 9.11 -3.93
CA ASP A 31 2.88 9.15 -4.43
C ASP A 31 3.74 10.17 -3.66
N LYS A 32 3.17 11.31 -3.30
CA LYS A 32 3.82 12.27 -2.41
C LYS A 32 4.01 11.69 -1.00
N ASP A 33 2.97 11.11 -0.41
CA ASP A 33 3.02 10.53 0.94
C ASP A 33 4.11 9.45 1.04
N ILE A 34 4.23 8.58 0.02
CA ILE A 34 5.27 7.55 -0.08
C ILE A 34 6.67 8.17 -0.20
N ARG A 35 6.84 9.21 -1.03
CA ARG A 35 8.15 9.90 -1.17
C ARG A 35 8.57 10.59 0.13
N ASP A 36 7.63 11.27 0.78
CA ASP A 36 7.87 11.96 2.04
C ASP A 36 8.28 10.94 3.12
N GLN A 37 7.65 9.76 3.15
CA GLN A 37 8.01 8.63 4.02
C GLN A 37 9.42 8.09 3.75
N ILE A 38 9.79 7.87 2.48
CA ILE A 38 11.14 7.40 2.11
C ILE A 38 12.23 8.42 2.50
N SER A 39 11.93 9.72 2.36
CA SER A 39 12.86 10.81 2.68
C SER A 39 12.93 11.16 4.18
N GLY A 40 11.96 10.69 4.96
CA GLY A 40 11.82 10.97 6.38
C GLY A 40 12.70 10.10 7.27
N SER A 41 12.53 10.27 8.58
CA SER A 41 13.20 9.44 9.59
C SER A 41 12.72 7.99 9.50
N PRO A 42 13.63 6.99 9.54
CA PRO A 42 13.30 5.57 9.43
C PRO A 42 12.50 5.01 10.61
N GLU A 43 12.36 5.77 11.70
CA GLU A 43 11.59 5.37 12.88
C GLU A 43 10.12 5.82 12.82
N LYS A 44 9.71 6.45 11.72
CA LYS A 44 8.33 6.91 11.55
C LYS A 44 7.48 5.74 11.03
N LEU A 45 6.36 5.48 11.69
CA LEU A 45 5.32 4.60 11.16
C LEU A 45 4.80 5.17 9.84
N ASP A 46 4.83 4.34 8.80
CA ASP A 46 4.30 4.70 7.49
C ASP A 46 2.79 4.45 7.52
N PHE A 47 2.01 5.46 7.16
CA PHE A 47 0.57 5.34 7.04
C PHE A 47 0.11 5.95 5.73
N VAL A 48 -0.62 5.16 4.94
CA VAL A 48 -1.23 5.65 3.70
C VAL A 48 -2.68 5.18 3.67
N ASN A 49 -3.60 6.14 3.52
CA ASN A 49 -5.01 5.87 3.26
C ASN A 49 -5.31 6.22 1.81
N TYR A 50 -5.94 5.32 1.06
CA TYR A 50 -6.30 5.56 -0.35
C TYR A 50 -7.52 4.77 -0.79
N ARG A 51 -8.15 5.21 -1.88
CA ARG A 51 -9.24 4.47 -2.51
C ARG A 51 -8.70 3.53 -3.57
N ILE A 52 -9.28 2.33 -3.64
CA ILE A 52 -9.11 1.39 -4.75
C ILE A 52 -10.40 1.32 -5.57
N VAL A 53 -10.26 1.07 -6.86
CA VAL A 53 -11.37 0.70 -7.75
C VAL A 53 -11.42 -0.82 -7.83
N ARG A 54 -12.55 -1.41 -7.48
CA ARG A 54 -12.78 -2.85 -7.57
C ARG A 54 -13.15 -3.23 -9.00
N LYS A 55 -13.08 -4.53 -9.31
CA LYS A 55 -13.44 -5.05 -10.63
C LYS A 55 -14.87 -4.70 -11.06
N ASP A 56 -15.80 -4.63 -10.11
CA ASP A 56 -17.20 -4.23 -10.32
C ASP A 56 -17.39 -2.70 -10.46
N GLY A 57 -16.30 -1.92 -10.44
CA GLY A 57 -16.31 -0.45 -10.49
C GLY A 57 -16.58 0.23 -9.16
N SER A 58 -16.88 -0.52 -8.09
CA SER A 58 -17.13 0.06 -6.77
C SER A 58 -15.83 0.53 -6.11
N LEU A 59 -15.94 1.59 -5.29
CA LEU A 59 -14.82 2.16 -4.55
C LEU A 59 -14.71 1.53 -3.15
N ARG A 60 -13.48 1.29 -2.70
CA ARG A 60 -13.20 0.87 -1.33
C ARG A 60 -12.02 1.64 -0.76
N ARG A 61 -12.12 2.06 0.51
CA ARG A 61 -10.99 2.63 1.25
C ARG A 61 -10.06 1.52 1.74
N VAL A 62 -8.77 1.77 1.64
CA VAL A 62 -7.68 0.95 2.13
C VAL A 62 -6.84 1.80 3.06
N GLU A 63 -6.51 1.23 4.21
CA GLU A 63 -5.60 1.79 5.19
C GLU A 63 -4.40 0.86 5.27
N GLU A 64 -3.23 1.40 4.98
CA GLU A 64 -1.98 0.66 4.96
C GLU A 64 -1.06 1.24 6.04
N PHE A 65 -0.65 0.36 6.95
CA PHE A 65 0.31 0.65 8.00
C PHE A 65 1.60 -0.09 7.66
N GLY A 66 2.66 0.65 7.37
CA GLY A 66 3.97 0.14 7.03
C GLY A 66 5.02 0.56 8.04
N HIS A 67 6.16 -0.11 7.97
CA HIS A 67 7.39 0.37 8.58
C HIS A 67 8.50 0.10 7.58
N ARG A 68 9.27 1.14 7.25
CA ARG A 68 10.45 0.97 6.42
C ARG A 68 11.47 0.09 7.13
N VAL A 69 11.78 -1.06 6.54
CA VAL A 69 12.81 -1.98 7.06
C VAL A 69 14.12 -1.67 6.34
N HIS A 70 15.14 -1.31 7.11
CA HIS A 70 16.51 -1.24 6.61
C HIS A 70 17.16 -2.61 6.76
N GLU A 71 17.70 -3.14 5.66
CA GLU A 71 18.52 -4.33 5.72
C GLU A 71 19.83 -3.98 6.43
N LEU A 72 19.97 -4.44 7.67
CA LEU A 72 21.25 -4.46 8.39
C LEU A 72 21.89 -5.83 8.12
N ASP A 73 23.03 -5.83 7.42
CA ASP A 73 23.93 -6.98 7.28
C ASP A 73 23.32 -8.31 6.77
N GLY A 74 22.41 -8.27 5.79
CA GLY A 74 21.93 -9.49 5.10
C GLY A 74 20.97 -10.36 5.94
N ARG A 75 20.42 -9.80 7.03
CA ARG A 75 19.30 -10.40 7.77
C ARG A 75 18.13 -9.43 7.76
N THR A 76 17.06 -9.77 7.04
CA THR A 76 15.78 -9.06 7.15
C THR A 76 15.26 -9.19 8.59
N PRO A 77 15.12 -8.10 9.36
CA PRO A 77 14.42 -8.14 10.63
C PRO A 77 12.99 -8.63 10.39
N LEU A 78 12.51 -9.58 11.21
CA LEU A 78 11.12 -9.97 11.18
C LEU A 78 10.26 -8.75 11.56
N PRO A 79 9.23 -8.40 10.78
CA PRO A 79 8.40 -7.25 11.09
C PRO A 79 7.68 -7.48 12.42
N SER A 80 8.08 -6.77 13.46
CA SER A 80 7.42 -6.78 14.77
C SER A 80 6.27 -5.78 14.75
N PHE A 81 5.07 -6.22 14.40
CA PHE A 81 3.87 -5.40 14.50
C PHE A 81 3.10 -5.69 15.78
N PRO A 82 2.83 -4.70 16.64
CA PRO A 82 1.70 -4.73 17.56
C PRO A 82 0.47 -4.19 16.81
N PHE A 83 -0.50 -5.05 16.52
CA PHE A 83 -1.82 -4.56 16.10
C PHE A 83 -2.42 -3.71 17.25
N PRO A 84 -2.95 -2.50 17.01
CA PRO A 84 -3.90 -1.92 17.96
C PRO A 84 -5.17 -2.79 17.96
N PRO A 85 -5.78 -3.07 19.12
CA PRO A 85 -7.04 -3.80 19.15
C PRO A 85 -8.13 -2.99 18.45
N LEU A 86 -9.01 -3.72 17.74
CA LEU A 86 -10.21 -3.21 17.08
C LEU A 86 -11.11 -2.40 18.03
#